data_AF-A0A2C8ZTE7-F1
#
_entry.id   AF-A0A2C8ZTE7-F1
#
_cell.length_a   1.000
_cell.length_b   1.000
_cell.length_c   1.000
_cell.angle_alpha   90.00
_cell.angle_beta   90.00
_cell.angle_gamma   90.00
#
_symmetry.space_group_name_H-M   'P 1'
#
loop_
_entity.id
_entity.type
_entity.pdbx_description
1 polymer ?
#
loop_
_entity_poly.entity_id
_entity_poly.type
_entity_poly.pdbx_seq_one_letter_code
_entity_poly.pdbx_strand_id
1 'polypeptide(L)'
;MRAFAEAGRRMFHRGFLQVQPALYVGGHYNRFMDQTIEYDQSGQTFRCRVVLLAANDLSDDEDALLVSRRADVILHRVLAAAHNPRGKNT
;
A
#
# COMPACT_ATOMS: atom_id res chain seq x y z
N MET A 1 -22.02 -3.30 12.23
CA MET A 1 -20.63 -3.16 11.73
C MET A 1 -20.50 -2.35 10.43
N ARG A 2 -21.32 -2.57 9.39
CA ARG A 2 -21.17 -1.88 8.08
C ARG A 2 -21.25 -0.35 8.13
N ALA A 3 -22.23 0.20 8.86
CA ALA A 3 -22.39 1.65 9.02
C ALA A 3 -21.19 2.32 9.72
N PHE A 4 -20.59 1.64 10.69
CA PHE A 4 -19.39 2.13 11.39
C PHE A 4 -18.18 2.20 10.45
N ALA A 5 -17.92 1.13 9.69
CA ALA A 5 -16.83 1.10 8.70
C ALA A 5 -17.03 2.15 7.60
N GLU A 6 -18.27 2.37 7.17
CA GLU A 6 -18.60 3.40 6.19
C GLU A 6 -18.36 4.81 6.71
N ALA A 7 -18.76 5.10 7.96
CA ALA A 7 -18.47 6.37 8.61
C ALA A 7 -16.96 6.62 8.73
N GLY A 8 -16.19 5.59 9.11
CA GLY A 8 -14.72 5.66 9.14
C GLY A 8 -14.10 5.98 7.78
N ARG A 9 -14.53 5.29 6.71
CA ARG A 9 -14.05 5.57 5.34
C ARG A 9 -14.36 7.00 4.90
N ARG A 10 -15.56 7.50 5.19
CA ARG A 10 -15.94 8.89 4.87
C ARG A 10 -15.06 9.90 5.60
N MET A 11 -14.78 9.66 6.87
CA MET A 11 -13.94 10.57 7.67
C MET A 11 -12.49 10.57 7.20
N PHE A 12 -11.93 9.39 6.91
CA PHE A 12 -10.60 9.27 6.30
C PHE A 12 -10.53 9.98 4.95
N HIS A 13 -11.48 9.71 4.06
CA HIS A 13 -11.51 10.31 2.72
C HIS A 13 -11.61 11.84 2.80
N ARG A 14 -12.40 12.38 3.73
CA ARG A 14 -12.44 13.82 3.97
C ARG A 14 -11.07 14.39 4.35
N GLY A 15 -10.36 13.76 5.28
CA GLY A 15 -9.01 14.19 5.68
C GLY A 15 -8.01 14.09 4.55
N PHE A 16 -8.05 13.00 3.78
CA PHE A 16 -7.22 12.78 2.60
C PHE A 16 -7.35 13.93 1.59
N LEU A 17 -8.59 14.33 1.27
CA LEU A 17 -8.85 15.42 0.33
C LEU A 17 -8.44 16.79 0.89
N GLN A 18 -8.50 16.99 2.21
CA GLN A 18 -8.05 18.24 2.84
C GLN A 18 -6.53 18.40 2.79
N VAL A 19 -5.76 17.33 2.98
CA VAL A 19 -4.29 17.40 3.02
C VAL A 19 -3.64 17.28 1.64
N GLN A 20 -4.40 16.83 0.62
CA GLN A 20 -3.97 16.75 -0.78
C GLN A 20 -2.59 16.07 -0.95
N PRO A 21 -2.43 14.82 -0.49
CA PRO A 21 -1.12 14.20 -0.42
C PRO A 21 -0.58 13.90 -1.81
N ALA A 22 0.72 14.09 -2.01
CA ALA A 22 1.41 13.70 -3.25
C ALA A 22 1.56 12.18 -3.40
N LEU A 23 1.55 11.43 -2.29
CA LEU A 23 1.69 9.97 -2.25
C LEU A 23 0.77 9.37 -1.17
N TYR A 24 0.06 8.30 -1.54
CA TYR A 24 -0.70 7.44 -0.65
C TYR A 24 -0.23 6.00 -0.78
N VAL A 25 0.03 5.36 0.35
CA VAL A 25 0.40 3.95 0.44
C VAL A 25 -0.64 3.23 1.27
N GLY A 26 -1.27 2.22 0.69
CA GLY A 26 -2.19 1.31 1.36
C GLY A 26 -1.68 -0.13 1.26
N GLY A 27 -2.11 -1.01 2.16
CA GLY A 27 -1.80 -2.44 2.12
C GLY A 27 -3.05 -3.30 2.31
N HIS A 28 -2.86 -4.62 2.29
CA HIS A 28 -3.91 -5.63 2.44
C HIS A 28 -4.99 -5.64 1.34
N TYR A 29 -4.60 -5.31 0.11
CA TYR A 29 -5.49 -5.42 -1.05
C TYR A 29 -5.26 -6.72 -1.82
N ASN A 30 -6.24 -7.16 -2.60
CA ASN A 30 -6.12 -8.40 -3.36
C ASN A 30 -5.03 -8.36 -4.44
N ARG A 31 -4.56 -7.16 -4.84
CA ARG A 31 -3.58 -6.96 -5.91
C ARG A 31 -2.75 -5.72 -5.64
N PHE A 32 -1.50 -5.77 -6.13
CA PHE A 32 -0.66 -4.58 -6.22
C PHE A 32 -1.26 -3.57 -7.20
N MET A 33 -1.16 -2.29 -6.87
CA MET A 33 -1.55 -1.16 -7.73
C MET A 33 -0.55 -0.03 -7.53
N ASP A 34 -0.13 0.60 -8.62
CA ASP A 34 0.67 1.84 -8.60
C ASP A 34 0.17 2.74 -9.72
N GLN A 35 -0.54 3.80 -9.34
CA GLN A 35 -1.16 4.71 -10.30
C GLN A 35 -1.10 6.15 -9.81
N THR A 36 -0.97 7.09 -10.74
CA THR A 36 -1.22 8.51 -10.43
C THR A 36 -2.68 8.81 -10.71
N ILE A 37 -3.41 9.25 -9.68
CA ILE A 37 -4.81 9.64 -9.76
C ILE A 37 -4.89 11.17 -9.64
N GLU A 38 -5.68 11.78 -10.51
CA GLU A 38 -6.06 13.19 -10.39
C GLU A 38 -7.39 13.27 -9.64
N TYR A 39 -7.41 14.06 -8.57
CA TYR A 39 -8.59 14.33 -7.77
C TYR A 39 -9.05 15.75 -8.06
N ASP A 40 -10.34 15.90 -8.30
CA ASP A 40 -11.01 17.20 -8.39
C ASP A 40 -11.97 17.35 -7.20
N GLN A 41 -11.76 18.39 -6.41
CA GLN A 41 -12.68 18.76 -5.35
C GLN A 41 -12.81 20.27 -5.22
N SER A 42 -14.06 20.74 -5.32
CA SER A 42 -14.44 22.13 -5.07
C SER A 42 -13.62 23.15 -5.86
N GLY A 43 -13.26 22.82 -7.12
CA GLY A 43 -12.49 23.69 -8.00
C GLY A 43 -10.99 23.70 -7.75
N GLN A 44 -10.49 22.79 -6.91
CA GLN A 44 -9.06 22.54 -6.72
C GLN A 44 -8.75 21.12 -7.19
N THR A 45 -7.72 20.99 -8.01
CA THR A 45 -7.21 19.69 -8.44
C THR A 45 -5.86 19.39 -7.80
N PHE A 46 -5.65 18.13 -7.44
CA PHE A 46 -4.35 17.65 -7.03
C PHE A 46 -4.09 16.25 -7.57
N ARG A 47 -2.82 15.93 -7.79
CA ARG A 47 -2.37 14.60 -8.23
C ARG A 47 -1.79 13.85 -7.06
N CYS A 48 -2.20 12.60 -6.90
CA CYS A 48 -1.70 11.70 -5.88
C CYS A 48 -1.21 10.41 -6.54
N ARG A 49 0.03 10.01 -6.27
CA ARG A 49 0.47 8.64 -6.56
C ARG A 49 -0.13 7.72 -5.51
N VAL A 50 -0.90 6.73 -5.93
CA VAL A 50 -1.54 5.73 -5.08
C VAL A 50 -0.82 4.41 -5.30
N VAL A 51 -0.20 3.89 -4.24
CA VAL A 51 0.42 2.57 -4.22
C VAL A 51 -0.35 1.68 -3.26
N LEU A 52 -0.98 0.63 -3.76
CA LEU A 52 -1.62 -0.40 -2.94
C LEU A 52 -0.78 -1.65 -2.98
N LEU A 53 -0.41 -2.15 -1.80
CA LEU A 53 0.34 -3.38 -1.63
C LEU A 53 -0.64 -4.55 -1.55
N ALA A 54 -0.27 -5.65 -2.21
CA ALA A 54 -1.01 -6.88 -2.11
C ALA A 54 -0.95 -7.41 -0.66
N ALA A 55 -2.04 -7.99 -0.17
CA ALA A 55 -1.96 -8.91 0.95
C ALA A 55 -1.20 -10.14 0.45
N ASN A 56 0.06 -10.31 0.86
CA ASN A 56 0.67 -11.62 0.75
C ASN A 56 -0.10 -12.54 1.68
N ASP A 57 -0.72 -13.59 1.14
CA ASP A 57 -1.21 -14.72 1.93
C ASP A 57 0.03 -15.32 2.61
N LEU A 58 0.37 -14.83 3.81
CA LEU A 58 1.30 -15.33 4.83
C LEU A 58 2.25 -16.47 4.40
N SER A 59 3.01 -16.27 3.33
CA SER A 59 4.00 -17.23 2.83
C SER A 59 5.30 -16.48 2.63
N ASP A 60 5.99 -16.26 3.75
CA ASP A 60 7.42 -15.95 3.94
C ASP A 60 8.12 -14.88 3.07
N ASP A 61 7.44 -14.24 2.13
CA ASP A 61 7.93 -13.15 1.33
C ASP A 61 7.51 -11.83 1.99
N GLU A 62 8.45 -11.22 2.71
CA GLU A 62 8.27 -9.88 3.24
C GLU A 62 8.43 -8.87 2.09
N ASP A 63 7.35 -8.15 1.77
CA ASP A 63 7.41 -7.01 0.89
C ASP A 63 8.00 -5.82 1.66
N ALA A 64 9.22 -5.42 1.31
CA ALA A 64 9.84 -4.22 1.84
C ALA A 64 9.49 -3.02 0.95
N LEU A 65 8.96 -1.96 1.57
CA LEU A 65 8.67 -0.71 0.90
C LEU A 65 9.76 0.32 1.20
N LEU A 66 10.50 0.73 0.16
CA LEU A 66 11.39 1.89 0.25
C LEU A 66 10.68 3.13 -0.31
N VAL A 67 10.50 4.16 0.52
CA VAL A 67 9.94 5.46 0.12
C VAL A 67 11.04 6.52 0.11
N SER A 68 11.31 7.08 -1.07
CA SER A 68 12.29 8.17 -1.27
C SER A 68 11.67 9.54 -1.03
N ARG A 69 12.51 10.57 -0.77
CA ARG A 69 12.09 11.99 -0.72
C ARG A 69 11.51 12.51 -2.04
N ARG A 70 11.71 11.79 -3.15
CA ARG A 70 11.10 12.08 -4.47
C ARG A 70 9.78 11.35 -4.70
N ALA A 71 9.24 10.69 -3.68
CA ALA A 71 8.10 9.78 -3.79
C ALA A 71 8.34 8.61 -4.77
N ASP A 72 9.60 8.28 -5.05
CA ASP A 72 9.95 7.00 -5.67
C ASP A 72 9.59 5.90 -4.69
N VAL A 73 8.73 5.00 -5.13
CA VAL A 73 8.33 3.80 -4.41
C VAL A 73 8.89 2.62 -5.17
N ILE A 74 9.78 1.87 -4.52
CA ILE A 74 10.36 0.64 -5.05
C ILE A 74 9.82 -0.49 -4.18
N LEU A 75 9.06 -1.40 -4.80
CA LEU A 75 8.68 -2.65 -4.16
C LEU A 75 9.85 -3.61 -4.27
N HIS A 76 10.46 -3.95 -3.14
CA HIS A 76 11.52 -4.94 -3.08
C HIS A 76 10.96 -6.19 -2.42
N ARG A 77 10.85 -7.29 -3.19
CA ARG A 77 10.51 -8.59 -2.63
C ARG A 77 11.74 -9.12 -1.91
N VAL A 78 11.71 -9.18 -0.58
CA VAL A 78 12.77 -9.86 0.18
C VAL A 78 12.41 -11.33 0.16
N LEU A 79 13.05 -12.09 -0.75
CA LEU A 79 12.97 -13.55 -0.72
C LEU A 79 13.63 -14.01 0.58
N ALA A 80 12.85 -14.38 1.59
CA ALA A 80 13.38 -15.10 2.74
C ALA A 80 13.79 -16.50 2.26
N ALA A 81 15.05 -16.64 1.87
CA ALA A 81 15.65 -17.94 1.60
C ALA A 81 15.82 -18.72 2.93
N ALA A 82 14.73 -19.23 3.51
CA ALA A 82 14.78 -20.21 4.58
C ALA A 82 14.84 -21.63 3.99
N HIS A 83 15.87 -21.91 3.18
CA HIS A 83 16.28 -23.28 2.90
C HIS A 83 17.01 -23.81 4.13
N ASN A 84 16.30 -24.50 5.04
CA ASN A 84 16.96 -25.37 6.01
C ASN A 84 16.63 -26.84 5.69
N PRO A 85 17.47 -27.54 4.92
CA PRO A 85 17.37 -28.97 4.72
C PRO A 85 17.86 -29.64 6.01
N ARG A 86 16.95 -29.86 6.97
CA ARG A 86 17.27 -30.75 8.10
C ARG A 86 17.46 -32.17 7.56
N GLY A 87 18.74 -32.46 7.32
CA GLY A 87 19.44 -33.72 7.55
C GLY A 87 18.63 -35.00 7.41
N LYS A 88 18.74 -35.63 6.24
CA LYS A 88 18.88 -37.09 6.21
C LYS A 88 20.29 -37.41 6.72
N ASN A 89 20.40 -37.82 7.98
CA ASN A 89 21.52 -38.63 8.43
C ASN A 89 20.96 -39.84 9.16
N THR A 90 21.30 -41.01 8.60
CA THR A 90 21.27 -42.38 9.13
C THR A 90 19.92 -42.96 9.55
#